data_AF-A0A7S4R104-F1
#
_entry.id   AF-A0A7S4R104-F1
#
_cell.length_a   1.000
_cell.length_b   1.000
_cell.length_c   1.000
_cell.angle_alpha   90.00
_cell.angle_beta   90.00
_cell.angle_gamma   90.00
#
_symmetry.space_group_name_H-M   'P 1'
#
loop_
_entity.id
_entity.type
_entity.pdbx_description
1 polymer ?
#
loop_
_entity_poly.entity_id
_entity_poly.type
_entity_poly.pdbx_seq_one_letter_code
_entity_poly.pdbx_strand_id
1 'polypeptide(L)'
;RNNQRHSNNDARRPPKTFMPTNGASRTSRKELLDLIGNNPGGHLDESSRFKFETKLRAYANTPNVDPSDVLFAIGSSVYGTNISFPVQEQTNGSKPSDEEEKETNIIIDFDYMKAFMKDVFLSYGVKPVHAETCSEVLIEADRRGIDSHGFGRLKPIYCDRMDQGILWPDKPIDVIKQTDTTALVDGNLGLGLYIGPHCMQMAIDKAKKHGVGFVVVQNSTHYGIAGYYATMATDAGCIGLSGTNARPSIAPTFGVEPMLGTNPLCFGIPSDDDFPFVIDCATSVNQRGKIERYAREGKDTPRGAVIDSDGIERTDTEGILKDMVMGKCALTPLGGAGDAMAGYKGENISLIRIELFIAISLGRGLNCVRTKCISVHHFKSDDEMRSKKKKSSWDIVK
;
A
#
# COMPACT_ATOMS: atom_id res chain seq x y z
N ARG A 1 14.73 9.28 -83.30
CA ARG A 1 16.04 9.64 -83.90
C ARG A 1 16.91 10.18 -82.77
N ASN A 2 18.00 9.48 -82.49
CA ASN A 2 19.09 9.91 -81.61
C ASN A 2 19.67 11.25 -82.05
N ASN A 3 20.13 12.06 -81.08
CA ASN A 3 21.55 12.43 -80.91
C ASN A 3 21.65 13.40 -79.71
N GLN A 4 22.36 13.02 -78.63
CA GLN A 4 23.79 13.26 -78.36
C GLN A 4 24.09 14.74 -78.08
N ARG A 5 24.95 15.18 -77.14
CA ARG A 5 25.71 14.67 -75.98
C ARG A 5 26.51 15.90 -75.48
N HIS A 6 26.67 16.02 -74.16
CA HIS A 6 27.78 16.65 -73.39
C HIS A 6 28.20 18.13 -73.58
N SER A 7 28.25 18.89 -72.48
CA SER A 7 29.51 19.12 -71.71
C SER A 7 29.26 19.92 -70.42
N ASN A 8 30.09 19.61 -69.40
CA ASN A 8 30.18 20.21 -68.07
C ASN A 8 30.67 21.67 -68.11
N ASN A 9 30.29 22.51 -67.15
CA ASN A 9 31.18 22.89 -66.04
C ASN A 9 30.56 23.90 -65.07
N ASP A 10 31.23 23.92 -63.92
CA ASP A 10 30.87 24.38 -62.58
C ASP A 10 30.67 25.88 -62.35
N ALA A 11 30.05 26.14 -61.19
CA ALA A 11 30.14 27.32 -60.32
C ALA A 11 29.57 28.67 -60.80
N ARG A 12 28.41 29.04 -60.22
CA ARG A 12 28.16 30.23 -59.35
C ARG A 12 26.65 30.49 -59.24
N ARG A 13 26.08 30.27 -58.04
CA ARG A 13 24.75 30.78 -57.68
C ARG A 13 24.89 32.18 -57.07
N PRO A 14 23.99 33.10 -57.42
CA PRO A 14 23.14 33.71 -56.38
C PRO A 14 21.69 33.91 -56.90
N PRO A 15 20.79 34.55 -56.13
CA PRO A 15 20.14 34.03 -54.94
C PRO A 15 18.63 33.83 -55.20
N LYS A 16 18.01 32.81 -54.58
CA LYS A 16 16.54 32.68 -54.63
C LYS A 16 15.93 33.14 -53.30
N THR A 17 15.40 34.36 -53.35
CA THR A 17 14.07 34.76 -52.84
C THR A 17 13.55 34.07 -51.57
N PHE A 18 13.48 34.87 -50.50
CA PHE A 18 12.66 34.67 -49.31
C PHE A 18 11.17 34.48 -49.65
N MET A 19 10.53 33.49 -49.00
CA MET A 19 9.08 33.37 -48.71
C MET A 19 8.89 32.27 -47.63
N PRO A 20 7.77 32.26 -46.88
CA PRO A 20 7.78 32.47 -45.42
C PRO A 20 7.81 31.21 -44.55
N THR A 21 8.16 31.45 -43.28
CA THR A 21 8.21 30.54 -42.13
C THR A 21 6.89 29.82 -41.86
N ASN A 22 6.90 28.49 -41.80
CA ASN A 22 5.83 27.70 -41.19
C ASN A 22 5.85 27.91 -39.67
N GLY A 23 4.76 28.49 -39.14
CA GLY A 23 4.57 28.75 -37.73
C GLY A 23 4.43 27.46 -36.93
N ALA A 24 5.41 27.16 -36.07
CA ALA A 24 5.23 26.21 -34.99
C ALA A 24 4.19 26.79 -34.02
N SER A 25 3.05 26.11 -33.86
CA SER A 25 2.08 26.39 -32.80
C SER A 25 2.81 26.28 -31.46
N ARG A 26 3.01 27.41 -30.77
CA ARG A 26 3.55 27.43 -29.41
C ARG A 26 2.48 26.86 -28.48
N THR A 27 2.70 25.64 -27.98
CA THR A 27 1.85 25.06 -26.92
C THR A 27 2.27 25.65 -25.59
N SER A 28 1.32 26.14 -24.79
CA SER A 28 1.58 26.66 -23.45
C SER A 28 1.51 25.57 -22.36
N ARG A 29 2.22 25.77 -21.24
CA ARG A 29 2.14 24.90 -20.05
C ARG A 29 0.69 24.71 -19.59
N LYS A 30 -0.10 25.78 -19.63
CA LYS A 30 -1.51 25.79 -19.22
C LYS A 30 -2.36 24.86 -20.08
N GLU A 31 -2.16 24.85 -21.40
CA GLU A 31 -2.91 23.96 -22.29
C GLU A 31 -2.65 22.47 -22.05
N LEU A 32 -1.44 22.10 -21.60
CA LEU A 32 -1.12 20.72 -21.23
C LEU A 32 -1.80 20.34 -19.91
N LEU A 33 -1.82 21.24 -18.94
CA LEU A 33 -2.54 21.03 -17.68
C LEU A 33 -4.06 20.94 -17.91
N ASP A 34 -4.61 21.77 -18.79
CA ASP A 34 -6.03 21.72 -19.16
C ASP A 34 -6.38 20.41 -19.87
N LEU A 35 -5.47 19.83 -20.66
CA LEU A 35 -5.67 18.52 -21.29
C LEU A 35 -5.71 17.37 -20.26
N ILE A 36 -4.87 17.45 -19.23
CA ILE A 36 -4.86 16.47 -18.13
C ILE A 36 -6.14 16.63 -17.29
N GLY A 37 -6.50 17.86 -16.93
CA GLY A 37 -7.64 18.16 -16.06
C GLY A 37 -9.00 17.89 -16.71
N ASN A 38 -9.16 18.18 -18.01
CA ASN A 38 -10.43 17.99 -18.71
C ASN A 38 -10.67 16.54 -19.18
N ASN A 39 -9.68 15.67 -19.10
CA ASN A 39 -9.82 14.26 -19.47
C ASN A 39 -9.10 13.32 -18.48
N PRO A 40 -9.61 13.20 -17.24
CA PRO A 40 -9.07 12.25 -16.27
C PRO A 40 -9.25 10.82 -16.79
N GLY A 41 -8.14 10.11 -17.03
CA GLY A 41 -8.15 8.79 -17.69
C GLY A 41 -7.85 8.81 -19.19
N GLY A 42 -7.64 9.99 -19.79
CA GLY A 42 -7.29 10.13 -21.21
C GLY A 42 -5.98 9.45 -21.63
N HIS A 43 -5.16 9.00 -20.70
CA HIS A 43 -3.99 8.16 -20.98
C HIS A 43 -4.35 6.70 -21.34
N LEU A 44 -5.60 6.28 -21.12
CA LEU A 44 -6.10 4.96 -21.52
C LEU A 44 -6.61 4.95 -22.97
N ASP A 45 -6.87 6.12 -23.56
CA ASP A 45 -7.36 6.31 -24.92
C ASP A 45 -6.22 6.72 -25.88
N GLU A 46 -6.07 6.00 -26.99
CA GLU A 46 -4.97 6.18 -27.94
C GLU A 46 -5.00 7.57 -28.63
N SER A 47 -6.19 8.09 -28.93
CA SER A 47 -6.37 9.41 -29.54
C SER A 47 -5.95 10.54 -28.60
N SER A 48 -6.32 10.43 -27.34
CA SER A 48 -6.00 11.38 -26.28
C SER A 48 -4.50 11.35 -25.92
N ARG A 49 -3.88 10.16 -25.89
CA ARG A 49 -2.42 10.02 -25.75
C ARG A 49 -1.67 10.71 -26.89
N PHE A 50 -2.06 10.44 -28.13
CA PHE A 50 -1.43 11.05 -29.30
C PHE A 50 -1.54 12.58 -29.30
N LYS A 51 -2.71 13.10 -28.90
CA LYS A 51 -2.96 14.54 -28.76
C LYS A 51 -2.08 15.16 -27.68
N PHE A 52 -1.96 14.50 -26.52
CA PHE A 52 -1.10 14.95 -25.43
C PHE A 52 0.38 14.91 -25.82
N GLU A 53 0.85 13.81 -26.41
CA GLU A 53 2.23 13.66 -26.88
C GLU A 53 2.62 14.75 -27.89
N THR A 54 1.75 15.01 -28.87
CA THR A 54 1.98 16.05 -29.89
C THR A 54 2.17 17.43 -29.24
N LYS A 55 1.32 17.76 -28.27
CA LYS A 55 1.40 19.01 -27.50
C LYS A 55 2.62 19.07 -26.59
N LEU A 56 2.99 17.96 -25.96
CA LEU A 56 4.15 17.89 -25.08
C LEU A 56 5.46 18.06 -25.86
N ARG A 57 5.56 17.49 -27.06
CA ARG A 57 6.68 17.72 -27.99
C ARG A 57 6.73 19.16 -28.49
N ALA A 58 5.59 19.78 -28.76
CA ALA A 58 5.54 21.19 -29.12
C ALA A 58 5.97 22.09 -27.96
N TYR A 59 5.58 21.75 -26.72
CA TYR A 59 6.01 22.44 -25.51
C TYR A 59 7.52 22.32 -25.28
N ALA A 60 8.10 21.11 -25.42
CA ALA A 60 9.55 20.88 -25.29
C ALA A 60 10.40 21.74 -26.24
N ASN A 61 9.85 22.15 -27.39
CA ASN A 61 10.51 23.00 -28.38
C ASN A 61 10.29 24.51 -28.14
N THR A 62 9.60 24.91 -27.07
CA THR A 62 9.45 26.33 -26.74
C THR A 62 10.71 26.90 -26.07
N PRO A 63 11.10 28.16 -26.36
CA PRO A 63 12.28 28.77 -25.74
C PRO A 63 12.14 28.83 -24.21
N ASN A 64 13.22 28.55 -23.48
CA ASN A 64 13.30 28.60 -22.01
C ASN A 64 12.42 27.59 -21.26
N VAL A 65 12.12 26.44 -21.86
CA VAL A 65 11.49 25.34 -21.12
C VAL A 65 12.50 24.65 -20.23
N ASP A 66 12.13 24.47 -18.98
CA ASP A 66 12.87 23.72 -17.99
C ASP A 66 12.76 22.22 -18.29
N PRO A 67 13.87 21.52 -18.62
CA PRO A 67 13.84 20.07 -18.86
C PRO A 67 13.38 19.25 -17.65
N SER A 68 13.43 19.82 -16.43
CA SER A 68 12.97 19.19 -15.18
C SER A 68 11.49 19.41 -14.86
N ASP A 69 10.75 20.06 -15.76
CA ASP A 69 9.32 20.31 -15.58
C ASP A 69 8.52 19.00 -15.38
N VAL A 70 7.69 18.97 -14.35
CA VAL A 70 6.80 17.85 -13.98
C VAL A 70 5.94 17.34 -15.14
N LEU A 71 5.63 18.18 -16.14
CA LEU A 71 4.90 17.77 -17.34
C LEU A 71 5.64 16.68 -18.14
N PHE A 72 6.98 16.67 -18.15
CA PHE A 72 7.77 15.62 -18.81
C PHE A 72 7.78 14.32 -18.00
N ALA A 73 7.77 14.41 -16.67
CA ALA A 73 7.60 13.26 -15.79
C ALA A 73 6.20 12.64 -15.93
N ILE A 74 5.14 13.47 -16.02
CA ILE A 74 3.77 13.01 -16.30
C ILE A 74 3.71 12.38 -17.70
N GLY A 75 4.33 13.01 -18.70
CA GLY A 75 4.40 12.48 -20.06
C GLY A 75 5.00 11.07 -20.13
N SER A 76 6.13 10.84 -19.46
CA SER A 76 6.80 9.53 -19.44
C SER A 76 6.06 8.50 -18.59
N SER A 77 5.64 8.85 -17.38
CA SER A 77 5.06 7.91 -16.41
C SER A 77 3.58 7.57 -16.66
N VAL A 78 2.79 8.54 -17.14
CA VAL A 78 1.34 8.39 -17.31
C VAL A 78 0.96 8.16 -18.78
N TYR A 79 1.59 8.89 -19.72
CA TYR A 79 1.25 8.83 -21.14
C TYR A 79 2.23 7.99 -21.98
N GLY A 80 3.35 7.55 -21.41
CA GLY A 80 4.39 6.74 -22.07
C GLY A 80 5.21 7.49 -23.11
N THR A 81 5.27 8.83 -23.04
CA THR A 81 5.97 9.69 -24.00
C THR A 81 7.42 9.93 -23.56
N ASN A 82 8.38 9.61 -24.44
CA ASN A 82 9.80 9.91 -24.25
C ASN A 82 10.23 11.11 -25.10
N ILE A 83 10.71 12.17 -24.44
CA ILE A 83 11.25 13.38 -25.07
C ILE A 83 12.72 13.51 -24.68
N SER A 84 13.60 13.61 -25.68
CA SER A 84 15.02 13.83 -25.50
C SER A 84 15.39 15.30 -25.74
N PHE A 85 16.15 15.88 -24.82
CA PHE A 85 16.72 17.23 -24.95
C PHE A 85 18.20 17.13 -25.40
N PRO A 86 18.70 18.04 -26.26
CA PRO A 86 20.11 18.07 -26.62
C PRO A 86 20.97 18.45 -25.41
N VAL A 87 22.01 17.65 -25.15
CA VAL A 87 22.99 17.83 -24.06
C VAL A 87 23.85 19.05 -24.36
N GLN A 88 23.94 20.02 -23.43
CA GLN A 88 24.90 21.12 -23.52
C GLN A 88 26.31 20.63 -23.12
N GLU A 89 27.32 20.95 -23.94
CA GLU A 89 28.72 20.61 -23.72
C GLU A 89 29.26 21.20 -22.40
N GLN A 90 29.68 20.33 -21.48
CA GLN A 90 30.46 20.71 -20.31
C GLN A 90 31.94 20.84 -20.68
N THR A 91 32.51 22.00 -20.43
CA THR A 91 33.97 22.21 -20.49
C THR A 91 34.63 21.63 -19.25
N ASN A 92 35.72 20.89 -19.46
CA ASN A 92 36.50 20.17 -18.46
C ASN A 92 37.01 21.09 -17.33
N GLY A 93 36.65 20.76 -16.09
CA GLY A 93 37.28 21.29 -14.89
C GLY A 93 36.82 20.54 -13.65
N SER A 94 37.66 19.62 -13.17
CA SER A 94 37.63 18.94 -11.85
C SER A 94 36.31 18.27 -11.44
N LYS A 95 36.38 16.95 -11.17
CA LYS A 95 35.30 16.18 -10.50
C LYS A 95 34.67 17.02 -9.37
N PRO A 96 33.37 17.34 -9.43
CA PRO A 96 32.66 17.75 -8.24
C PRO A 96 32.68 16.55 -7.29
N SER A 97 33.10 16.78 -6.06
CA SER A 97 32.86 15.88 -4.94
C SER A 97 31.40 15.45 -4.92
N ASP A 98 31.16 14.20 -4.51
CA ASP A 98 29.85 13.61 -4.27
C ASP A 98 28.97 14.54 -3.41
N GLU A 99 28.21 15.44 -4.04
CA GLU A 99 27.07 16.07 -3.42
C GLU A 99 25.94 15.06 -3.50
N GLU A 100 25.75 14.31 -2.41
CA GLU A 100 24.56 13.52 -2.15
C GLU A 100 23.32 14.32 -2.60
N GLU A 101 22.54 13.77 -3.53
CA GLU A 101 21.16 14.22 -3.76
C GLU A 101 20.45 14.15 -2.41
N LYS A 102 20.35 15.28 -1.71
CA LYS A 102 19.58 15.38 -0.48
C LYS A 102 18.14 15.07 -0.83
N GLU A 103 17.70 13.86 -0.50
CA GLU A 103 16.28 13.51 -0.44
C GLU A 103 15.57 14.62 0.35
N THR A 104 14.83 15.46 -0.36
CA THR A 104 14.03 16.50 0.24
C THR A 104 12.77 15.84 0.75
N ASN A 105 12.79 15.38 1.99
CA ASN A 105 11.61 14.89 2.67
C ASN A 105 10.61 16.04 2.82
N ILE A 106 9.53 15.99 2.04
CA ILE A 106 8.44 16.97 2.10
C ILE A 106 7.44 16.49 3.16
N ILE A 107 7.16 17.34 4.14
CA ILE A 107 6.11 17.10 5.14
C ILE A 107 4.78 17.54 4.54
N ILE A 108 3.80 16.65 4.56
CA ILE A 108 2.44 16.89 4.06
C ILE A 108 1.47 16.74 5.23
N ASP A 109 0.49 17.62 5.30
CA ASP A 109 -0.57 17.59 6.30
C ASP A 109 -1.45 16.33 6.18
N PHE A 110 -1.85 15.76 7.32
CA PHE A 110 -2.63 14.53 7.36
C PHE A 110 -4.03 14.70 6.76
N ASP A 111 -4.69 15.83 6.97
CA ASP A 111 -6.04 16.06 6.46
C ASP A 111 -6.01 16.28 4.95
N TYR A 112 -4.99 16.99 4.45
CA TYR A 112 -4.74 17.10 3.01
C TYR A 112 -4.51 15.72 2.38
N MET A 113 -3.66 14.89 2.98
CA MET A 113 -3.36 13.56 2.46
C MET A 113 -4.58 12.63 2.50
N LYS A 114 -5.38 12.71 3.58
CA LYS A 114 -6.65 11.98 3.69
C LYS A 114 -7.62 12.39 2.59
N ALA A 115 -7.79 13.69 2.35
CA ALA A 115 -8.65 14.21 1.28
C ALA A 115 -8.20 13.72 -0.10
N PHE A 116 -6.89 13.76 -0.38
CA PHE A 116 -6.33 13.20 -1.61
C PHE A 116 -6.63 11.70 -1.76
N MET A 117 -6.39 10.89 -0.72
CA MET A 117 -6.70 9.46 -0.76
C MET A 117 -8.19 9.18 -1.01
N LYS A 118 -9.07 9.97 -0.39
CA LYS A 118 -10.51 9.89 -0.61
C LYS A 118 -10.88 10.17 -2.07
N ASP A 119 -10.33 11.23 -2.66
CA ASP A 119 -10.58 11.58 -4.08
C ASP A 119 -10.11 10.49 -5.03
N VAL A 120 -8.97 9.85 -4.73
CA VAL A 120 -8.50 8.67 -5.47
C VAL A 120 -9.49 7.51 -5.34
N PHE A 121 -9.97 7.17 -4.14
CA PHE A 121 -10.97 6.11 -4.01
C PHE A 121 -12.28 6.42 -4.76
N LEU A 122 -12.73 7.68 -4.74
CA LEU A 122 -13.89 8.15 -5.50
C LEU A 122 -13.68 7.96 -7.01
N SER A 123 -12.49 8.28 -7.53
CA SER A 123 -12.19 8.13 -8.97
C SER A 123 -12.20 6.66 -9.42
N TYR A 124 -11.94 5.73 -8.50
CA TYR A 124 -12.05 4.29 -8.72
C TYR A 124 -13.48 3.75 -8.54
N GLY A 125 -14.46 4.60 -8.26
CA GLY A 125 -15.88 4.21 -8.12
C GLY A 125 -16.25 3.68 -6.72
N VAL A 126 -15.41 3.90 -5.70
CA VAL A 126 -15.78 3.60 -4.32
C VAL A 126 -16.85 4.60 -3.85
N LYS A 127 -17.91 4.12 -3.20
CA LYS A 127 -18.99 4.99 -2.68
C LYS A 127 -18.45 6.04 -1.71
N PRO A 128 -19.00 7.27 -1.66
CA PRO A 128 -18.46 8.35 -0.83
C PRO A 128 -18.24 8.01 0.65
N VAL A 129 -19.19 7.31 1.28
CA VAL A 129 -19.08 6.88 2.68
C VAL A 129 -17.95 5.85 2.89
N HIS A 130 -17.75 4.97 1.92
CA HIS A 130 -16.67 3.99 1.95
C HIS A 130 -15.32 4.64 1.66
N ALA A 131 -15.25 5.58 0.72
CA ALA A 131 -14.03 6.31 0.39
C ALA A 131 -13.51 7.11 1.60
N GLU A 132 -14.41 7.78 2.32
CA GLU A 132 -14.10 8.45 3.60
C GLU A 132 -13.48 7.47 4.60
N THR A 133 -14.18 6.35 4.84
CA THR A 133 -13.72 5.30 5.76
C THR A 133 -12.36 4.74 5.33
N CYS A 134 -12.16 4.51 4.03
CA CYS A 134 -10.91 3.95 3.51
C CYS A 134 -9.73 4.91 3.70
N SER A 135 -9.94 6.20 3.41
CA SER A 135 -8.94 7.23 3.63
C SER A 135 -8.57 7.39 5.10
N GLU A 136 -9.55 7.30 6.00
CA GLU A 136 -9.33 7.37 7.45
C GLU A 136 -8.48 6.21 7.96
N VAL A 137 -8.79 4.97 7.54
CA VAL A 137 -8.03 3.79 7.97
C VAL A 137 -6.58 3.84 7.47
N LEU A 138 -6.34 4.33 6.25
CA LEU A 138 -4.98 4.45 5.72
C LEU A 138 -4.20 5.56 6.41
N ILE A 139 -4.78 6.75 6.56
CA ILE A 139 -4.05 7.87 7.17
C ILE A 139 -3.75 7.60 8.64
N GLU A 140 -4.62 6.86 9.34
CA GLU A 140 -4.40 6.49 10.73
C GLU A 140 -3.13 5.63 10.91
N ALA A 141 -2.77 4.83 9.90
CA ALA A 141 -1.49 4.11 9.93
C ALA A 141 -0.30 5.07 9.92
N ASP A 142 -0.35 6.13 9.11
CA ASP A 142 0.71 7.14 9.05
C ASP A 142 0.72 7.99 10.35
N ARG A 143 -0.44 8.35 10.91
CA ARG A 143 -0.53 9.06 12.21
C ARG A 143 0.12 8.28 13.36
N ARG A 144 0.06 6.95 13.31
CA ARG A 144 0.68 6.05 14.29
C ARG A 144 2.14 5.70 13.96
N GLY A 145 2.73 6.25 12.88
CA GLY A 145 4.08 5.95 12.45
C GLY A 145 4.26 4.53 11.88
N ILE A 146 3.17 3.93 11.39
CA ILE A 146 3.15 2.60 10.76
C ILE A 146 3.17 2.79 9.23
N ASP A 147 4.22 3.43 8.72
CA ASP A 147 4.39 3.83 7.30
C ASP A 147 4.23 2.66 6.30
N SER A 148 4.44 1.43 6.79
CA SER A 148 4.26 0.21 6.02
C SER A 148 2.82 -0.08 5.58
N HIS A 149 1.82 0.57 6.17
CA HIS A 149 0.39 0.30 5.94
C HIS A 149 -0.45 1.54 5.65
N GLY A 150 0.14 2.73 5.59
CA GLY A 150 -0.55 3.98 5.28
C GLY A 150 -0.51 4.36 3.80
N PHE A 151 -0.27 5.64 3.51
CA PHE A 151 -0.33 6.22 2.15
C PHE A 151 0.49 5.45 1.12
N GLY A 152 1.67 4.95 1.49
CA GLY A 152 2.54 4.17 0.61
C GLY A 152 1.88 2.89 0.05
N ARG A 153 0.75 2.45 0.59
CA ARG A 153 -0.03 1.31 0.10
C ARG A 153 -1.19 1.69 -0.81
N LEU A 154 -1.59 2.96 -0.88
CA LEU A 154 -2.71 3.43 -1.72
C LEU A 154 -2.57 2.91 -3.15
N LYS A 155 -1.45 3.25 -3.82
CA LYS A 155 -1.22 2.82 -5.20
C LYS A 155 -1.01 1.28 -5.33
N PRO A 156 0.02 0.67 -4.72
CA PRO A 156 0.37 -0.73 -5.03
C PRO A 156 -0.60 -1.78 -4.47
N ILE A 157 -1.33 -1.47 -3.40
CA ILE A 157 -2.23 -2.43 -2.75
C ILE A 157 -3.69 -2.18 -3.08
N TYR A 158 -4.08 -0.93 -3.36
CA TYR A 158 -5.47 -0.60 -3.67
C TYR A 158 -5.68 -0.29 -5.15
N CYS A 159 -5.08 0.79 -5.68
CA CYS A 159 -5.27 1.21 -7.07
C CYS A 159 -4.90 0.11 -8.07
N ASP A 160 -3.65 -0.37 -8.02
CA ASP A 160 -3.14 -1.35 -8.98
C ASP A 160 -3.91 -2.68 -8.90
N ARG A 161 -4.44 -3.03 -7.73
CA ARG A 161 -5.24 -4.25 -7.53
C ARG A 161 -6.70 -4.09 -7.96
N MET A 162 -7.25 -2.87 -7.93
CA MET A 162 -8.53 -2.55 -8.56
C MET A 162 -8.40 -2.63 -10.08
N ASP A 163 -7.33 -2.05 -10.64
CA ASP A 163 -7.04 -2.11 -12.07
C ASP A 163 -6.89 -3.56 -12.57
N GLN A 164 -6.30 -4.43 -11.76
CA GLN A 164 -6.14 -5.86 -12.04
C GLN A 164 -7.41 -6.70 -11.76
N GLY A 165 -8.50 -6.12 -11.26
CA GLY A 165 -9.72 -6.85 -10.90
C GLY A 165 -9.55 -7.83 -9.73
N ILE A 166 -8.51 -7.63 -8.90
CA ILE A 166 -8.24 -8.47 -7.72
C ILE A 166 -9.14 -8.06 -6.55
N LEU A 167 -9.50 -6.78 -6.48
CA LEU A 167 -10.42 -6.22 -5.49
C LEU A 167 -11.41 -5.29 -6.17
N TRP A 168 -12.60 -5.15 -5.58
CA TRP A 168 -13.72 -4.41 -6.19
C TRP A 168 -14.06 -3.15 -5.38
N PRO A 169 -14.18 -1.98 -6.04
CA PRO A 169 -14.42 -0.70 -5.38
C PRO A 169 -15.77 -0.62 -4.66
N ASP A 170 -16.81 -1.22 -5.24
CA ASP A 170 -18.17 -1.20 -4.71
C ASP A 170 -18.82 -2.59 -4.76
N LYS A 171 -18.81 -3.27 -3.62
CA LYS A 171 -19.48 -4.55 -3.43
C LYS A 171 -20.34 -4.53 -2.17
N PRO A 172 -21.50 -5.20 -2.17
CA PRO A 172 -22.29 -5.34 -0.97
C PRO A 172 -21.53 -6.16 0.08
N ILE A 173 -21.79 -5.85 1.34
CA ILE A 173 -21.35 -6.65 2.49
C ILE A 173 -22.51 -7.55 2.86
N ASP A 174 -22.34 -8.87 2.70
CA ASP A 174 -23.43 -9.82 2.91
C ASP A 174 -23.28 -10.55 4.25
N VAL A 175 -24.31 -10.50 5.09
CA VAL A 175 -24.36 -11.31 6.32
C VAL A 175 -24.85 -12.71 5.97
N ILE A 176 -23.96 -13.68 5.90
CA ILE A 176 -24.27 -15.07 5.56
C ILE A 176 -25.04 -15.75 6.70
N LYS A 177 -24.59 -15.53 7.94
CA LYS A 177 -25.19 -16.12 9.14
C LYS A 177 -24.99 -15.18 10.32
N GLN A 178 -25.97 -15.06 11.20
CA GLN A 178 -25.83 -14.30 12.44
C GLN A 178 -26.63 -14.91 13.59
N THR A 179 -26.15 -14.66 14.80
CA THR A 179 -26.83 -14.87 16.07
C THR A 179 -26.80 -13.57 16.87
N ASP A 180 -27.32 -13.58 18.10
CA ASP A 180 -27.26 -12.42 19.00
C ASP A 180 -25.82 -11.95 19.27
N THR A 181 -24.86 -12.89 19.35
CA THR A 181 -23.46 -12.60 19.69
C THR A 181 -22.47 -12.86 18.58
N THR A 182 -22.87 -13.48 17.46
CA THR A 182 -21.94 -13.82 16.37
C THR A 182 -22.44 -13.45 14.98
N ALA A 183 -21.53 -13.26 14.01
CA ALA A 183 -21.88 -13.18 12.59
C ALA A 183 -20.76 -13.72 11.67
N LEU A 184 -21.16 -14.26 10.53
CA LEU A 184 -20.32 -14.59 9.38
C LEU A 184 -20.70 -13.67 8.22
N VAL A 185 -19.73 -12.96 7.67
CA VAL A 185 -19.91 -11.94 6.64
C VAL A 185 -19.10 -12.30 5.39
N ASP A 186 -19.69 -12.16 4.21
CA ASP A 186 -18.97 -12.16 2.93
C ASP A 186 -18.59 -10.72 2.54
N GLY A 187 -17.30 -10.49 2.34
CA GLY A 187 -16.78 -9.21 1.87
C GLY A 187 -16.86 -9.02 0.37
N ASN A 188 -17.24 -10.05 -0.40
CA ASN A 188 -17.40 -10.01 -1.86
C ASN A 188 -16.20 -9.44 -2.63
N LEU A 189 -14.98 -9.66 -2.11
CA LEU A 189 -13.72 -9.10 -2.61
C LEU A 189 -13.69 -7.57 -2.64
N GLY A 190 -14.52 -6.92 -1.83
CA GLY A 190 -14.48 -5.48 -1.58
C GLY A 190 -13.25 -5.06 -0.76
N LEU A 191 -13.08 -3.74 -0.58
CA LEU A 191 -11.96 -3.19 0.17
C LEU A 191 -12.08 -3.54 1.65
N GLY A 192 -11.04 -4.16 2.17
CA GLY A 192 -10.94 -4.44 3.60
C GLY A 192 -11.04 -3.22 4.50
N LEU A 193 -10.68 -2.06 3.95
CA LEU A 193 -10.70 -0.77 4.60
C LEU A 193 -12.11 -0.29 5.00
N TYR A 194 -13.17 -0.65 4.26
CA TYR A 194 -14.55 -0.33 4.69
C TYR A 194 -15.29 -1.56 5.26
N ILE A 195 -14.92 -2.77 4.84
CA ILE A 195 -15.53 -4.01 5.36
C ILE A 195 -15.15 -4.21 6.83
N GLY A 196 -13.88 -3.96 7.18
CA GLY A 196 -13.37 -4.09 8.54
C GLY A 196 -14.12 -3.22 9.55
N PRO A 197 -14.24 -1.90 9.34
CA PRO A 197 -14.95 -1.02 10.27
C PRO A 197 -16.43 -1.37 10.39
N HIS A 198 -17.09 -1.73 9.28
CA HIS A 198 -18.48 -2.20 9.31
C HIS A 198 -18.65 -3.44 10.21
N CYS A 199 -17.76 -4.42 10.08
CA CYS A 199 -17.82 -5.65 10.86
C CYS A 199 -17.43 -5.45 12.33
N MET A 200 -16.47 -4.54 12.60
CA MET A 200 -16.10 -4.16 13.96
C MET A 200 -17.25 -3.43 14.66
N GLN A 201 -17.94 -2.52 13.97
CA GLN A 201 -19.14 -1.87 14.51
C GLN A 201 -20.23 -2.91 14.84
N MET A 202 -20.49 -3.86 13.94
CA MET A 202 -21.43 -4.95 14.21
C MET A 202 -21.03 -5.78 15.45
N ALA A 203 -19.74 -6.06 15.65
CA ALA A 203 -19.25 -6.75 16.83
C ALA A 203 -19.44 -5.91 18.11
N ILE A 204 -19.16 -4.61 18.06
CA ILE A 204 -19.39 -3.66 19.15
C ILE A 204 -20.87 -3.62 19.54
N ASP A 205 -21.78 -3.50 18.57
CA ASP A 205 -23.23 -3.42 18.80
C ASP A 205 -23.74 -4.70 19.49
N LYS A 206 -23.30 -5.87 19.03
CA LYS A 206 -23.59 -7.16 19.67
C LYS A 206 -23.03 -7.23 21.08
N ALA A 207 -21.78 -6.80 21.28
CA ALA A 207 -21.14 -6.81 22.59
C ALA A 207 -21.82 -5.87 23.59
N LYS A 208 -22.26 -4.69 23.17
CA LYS A 208 -23.01 -3.75 24.03
C LYS A 208 -24.34 -4.33 24.49
N LYS A 209 -25.03 -5.07 23.61
CA LYS A 209 -26.32 -5.67 23.92
C LYS A 209 -26.20 -6.97 24.74
N HIS A 210 -25.21 -7.80 24.45
CA HIS A 210 -25.13 -9.19 24.95
C HIS A 210 -23.85 -9.52 25.74
N GLY A 211 -22.94 -8.56 25.93
CA GLY A 211 -21.65 -8.72 26.61
C GLY A 211 -20.51 -9.23 25.71
N VAL A 212 -20.82 -9.81 24.55
CA VAL A 212 -19.81 -10.26 23.57
C VAL A 212 -20.34 -10.17 22.15
N GLY A 213 -19.45 -9.88 21.21
CA GLY A 213 -19.73 -9.83 19.78
C GLY A 213 -18.55 -10.40 18.99
N PHE A 214 -18.80 -11.36 18.12
CA PHE A 214 -17.77 -12.03 17.33
C PHE A 214 -18.16 -12.11 15.86
N VAL A 215 -17.41 -11.43 14.99
CA VAL A 215 -17.70 -11.34 13.56
C VAL A 215 -16.53 -11.88 12.75
N VAL A 216 -16.79 -12.88 11.92
CA VAL A 216 -15.84 -13.41 10.94
C VAL A 216 -16.20 -12.89 9.57
N VAL A 217 -15.20 -12.47 8.81
CA VAL A 217 -15.35 -12.00 7.43
C VAL A 217 -14.58 -12.93 6.51
N GLN A 218 -15.26 -13.51 5.53
CA GLN A 218 -14.62 -14.23 4.44
C GLN A 218 -14.57 -13.38 3.17
N ASN A 219 -13.71 -13.78 2.23
CA ASN A 219 -13.64 -13.20 0.91
C ASN A 219 -13.42 -11.66 0.94
N SER A 220 -12.62 -11.18 1.89
CA SER A 220 -12.22 -9.78 1.99
C SER A 220 -10.80 -9.57 1.47
N THR A 221 -10.31 -8.33 1.48
CA THR A 221 -8.99 -7.95 0.94
C THR A 221 -8.13 -7.22 1.98
N HIS A 222 -7.00 -6.64 1.62
CA HIS A 222 -6.13 -5.95 2.58
C HIS A 222 -6.88 -4.85 3.36
N TYR A 223 -6.61 -4.72 4.66
CA TYR A 223 -7.41 -3.92 5.59
C TYR A 223 -6.63 -2.84 6.36
N GLY A 224 -5.41 -2.51 5.91
CA GLY A 224 -4.58 -1.54 6.62
C GLY A 224 -4.04 -2.12 7.94
N ILE A 225 -3.97 -1.29 8.98
CA ILE A 225 -3.46 -1.66 10.30
C ILE A 225 -4.53 -2.37 11.12
N ALA A 226 -4.14 -3.45 11.83
CA ALA A 226 -5.08 -4.19 12.66
C ALA A 226 -5.52 -3.37 13.89
N GLY A 227 -4.63 -2.49 14.36
CA GLY A 227 -4.80 -1.55 15.46
C GLY A 227 -6.00 -0.63 15.31
N TYR A 228 -6.35 -0.22 14.09
CA TYR A 228 -7.52 0.64 13.85
C TYR A 228 -8.79 0.02 14.43
N TYR A 229 -9.00 -1.27 14.17
CA TYR A 229 -10.19 -2.00 14.59
C TYR A 229 -10.23 -2.19 16.11
N ALA A 230 -9.10 -2.54 16.73
CA ALA A 230 -9.04 -2.62 18.18
C ALA A 230 -9.33 -1.27 18.84
N THR A 231 -8.85 -0.17 18.25
CA THR A 231 -9.16 1.18 18.72
C THR A 231 -10.65 1.50 18.63
N MET A 232 -11.34 1.13 17.54
CA MET A 232 -12.81 1.31 17.46
C MET A 232 -13.53 0.65 18.65
N ALA A 233 -13.10 -0.54 19.06
CA ALA A 233 -13.68 -1.21 20.21
C ALA A 233 -13.33 -0.50 21.53
N THR A 234 -12.10 -0.03 21.70
CA THR A 234 -11.71 0.68 22.93
C THR A 234 -12.40 2.03 23.06
N ASP A 235 -12.60 2.75 21.96
CA ASP A 235 -13.34 4.03 21.93
C ASP A 235 -14.82 3.83 22.31
N ALA A 236 -15.36 2.66 21.98
CA ALA A 236 -16.68 2.24 22.42
C ALA A 236 -16.71 1.71 23.87
N GLY A 237 -15.60 1.73 24.62
CA GLY A 237 -15.53 1.17 25.97
C GLY A 237 -15.62 -0.36 26.01
N CYS A 238 -15.10 -1.03 24.99
CA CYS A 238 -15.04 -2.49 24.88
C CYS A 238 -13.58 -2.96 24.76
N ILE A 239 -13.32 -4.21 25.14
CA ILE A 239 -12.06 -4.87 24.80
C ILE A 239 -12.17 -5.37 23.36
N GLY A 240 -11.21 -4.99 22.52
CA GLY A 240 -11.19 -5.34 21.09
C GLY A 240 -10.12 -6.37 20.79
N LEU A 241 -10.43 -7.33 19.92
CA LEU A 241 -9.46 -8.24 19.33
C LEU A 241 -9.70 -8.31 17.82
N SER A 242 -8.67 -8.00 17.04
CA SER A 242 -8.78 -7.99 15.58
C SER A 242 -7.67 -8.81 14.95
N GLY A 243 -7.98 -9.43 13.82
CA GLY A 243 -7.00 -9.41 12.74
C GLY A 243 -7.33 -10.30 11.55
N THR A 244 -6.31 -10.65 10.80
CA THR A 244 -6.45 -11.16 9.45
C THR A 244 -5.43 -12.24 9.17
N ASN A 245 -5.71 -13.10 8.20
CA ASN A 245 -4.65 -13.85 7.54
C ASN A 245 -4.06 -13.05 6.36
N ALA A 246 -2.91 -13.52 5.88
CA ALA A 246 -2.22 -12.95 4.72
C ALA A 246 -1.73 -14.04 3.77
N ARG A 247 -1.14 -13.63 2.63
CA ARG A 247 -0.50 -14.57 1.69
C ARG A 247 0.61 -15.35 2.40
N PRO A 248 0.82 -16.64 2.06
CA PRO A 248 1.92 -17.43 2.60
C PRO A 248 3.26 -16.68 2.45
N SER A 249 3.96 -16.54 3.57
CA SER A 249 5.21 -15.78 3.68
C SER A 249 6.09 -16.21 4.84
N ILE A 250 5.53 -16.82 5.89
CA ILE A 250 6.25 -17.39 7.03
C ILE A 250 6.45 -18.88 6.83
N ALA A 251 7.66 -19.38 7.08
CA ALA A 251 7.94 -20.80 7.22
C ALA A 251 7.60 -21.28 8.65
N PRO A 252 6.89 -22.41 8.82
CA PRO A 252 6.77 -23.07 10.12
C PRO A 252 8.14 -23.37 10.73
N THR A 253 8.20 -23.59 12.04
CA THR A 253 9.45 -23.95 12.73
C THR A 253 10.01 -25.23 12.11
N PHE A 254 11.31 -25.21 11.76
CA PHE A 254 12.00 -26.25 10.99
C PHE A 254 11.54 -26.45 9.53
N GLY A 255 10.58 -25.66 9.06
CA GLY A 255 10.22 -25.55 7.65
C GLY A 255 11.10 -24.53 6.92
N VAL A 256 11.12 -24.64 5.59
CA VAL A 256 11.81 -23.69 4.69
C VAL A 256 10.87 -23.08 3.65
N GLU A 257 9.68 -23.65 3.50
CA GLU A 257 8.67 -23.18 2.56
C GLU A 257 7.71 -22.19 3.24
N PRO A 258 7.36 -21.08 2.59
CA PRO A 258 6.37 -20.15 3.13
C PRO A 258 4.97 -20.77 3.12
N MET A 259 4.40 -21.03 4.29
CA MET A 259 3.08 -21.65 4.46
C MET A 259 2.08 -20.74 5.16
N LEU A 260 2.52 -19.98 6.18
CA LEU A 260 1.65 -19.11 6.98
C LEU A 260 1.75 -17.66 6.50
N GLY A 261 0.67 -16.89 6.62
CA GLY A 261 0.76 -15.44 6.44
C GLY A 261 1.40 -14.76 7.65
N THR A 262 1.74 -13.47 7.52
CA THR A 262 2.17 -12.63 8.67
C THR A 262 1.12 -12.51 9.78
N ASN A 263 -0.13 -12.85 9.46
CA ASN A 263 -1.24 -13.13 10.35
C ASN A 263 -1.25 -12.29 11.63
N PRO A 264 -1.47 -10.95 11.52
CA PRO A 264 -1.41 -10.09 12.68
C PRO A 264 -2.49 -10.43 13.70
N LEU A 265 -2.13 -10.29 14.97
CA LEU A 265 -3.04 -10.36 16.11
C LEU A 265 -2.97 -9.02 16.83
N CYS A 266 -4.13 -8.38 16.93
CA CYS A 266 -4.27 -7.11 17.58
C CYS A 266 -5.25 -7.21 18.74
N PHE A 267 -4.93 -6.54 19.83
CA PHE A 267 -5.69 -6.56 21.07
C PHE A 267 -5.67 -5.18 21.72
N GLY A 268 -6.85 -4.67 22.08
CA GLY A 268 -7.04 -3.36 22.66
C GLY A 268 -7.85 -3.43 23.96
N ILE A 269 -7.40 -2.71 24.99
CA ILE A 269 -8.14 -2.52 26.24
C ILE A 269 -8.31 -1.01 26.50
N PRO A 270 -9.53 -0.53 26.84
CA PRO A 270 -9.71 0.84 27.29
C PRO A 270 -8.80 1.18 28.48
N SER A 271 -8.27 2.40 28.51
CA SER A 271 -7.50 2.95 29.63
C SER A 271 -8.21 4.19 30.21
N ASP A 272 -7.79 4.60 31.41
CA ASP A 272 -8.15 5.89 32.00
C ASP A 272 -7.13 6.99 31.65
N ASP A 273 -6.04 6.64 30.95
CA ASP A 273 -5.11 7.59 30.34
C ASP A 273 -5.70 8.20 29.06
N ASP A 274 -5.02 9.20 28.49
CA ASP A 274 -5.40 9.86 27.23
C ASP A 274 -5.38 8.93 26.00
N PHE A 275 -4.91 7.69 26.16
CA PHE A 275 -4.83 6.68 25.10
C PHE A 275 -5.13 5.27 25.63
N PRO A 276 -5.73 4.39 24.81
CA PRO A 276 -5.97 2.99 25.19
C PRO A 276 -4.69 2.15 25.12
N PHE A 277 -4.68 1.02 25.81
CA PHE A 277 -3.65 0.01 25.60
C PHE A 277 -3.97 -0.76 24.32
N VAL A 278 -3.07 -0.75 23.32
CA VAL A 278 -3.24 -1.48 22.06
C VAL A 278 -1.94 -2.17 21.68
N ILE A 279 -1.99 -3.50 21.52
CA ILE A 279 -0.96 -4.29 20.86
C ILE A 279 -1.39 -4.50 19.42
N ASP A 280 -0.55 -4.12 18.46
CA ASP A 280 -0.71 -4.42 17.03
C ASP A 280 0.59 -5.03 16.49
N CYS A 281 0.62 -6.36 16.32
CA CYS A 281 1.81 -7.07 15.87
C CYS A 281 1.49 -8.21 14.90
N ALA A 282 2.39 -8.40 13.94
CA ALA A 282 2.47 -9.62 13.15
C ALA A 282 2.88 -10.81 14.04
N THR A 283 2.60 -12.02 13.58
CA THR A 283 3.08 -13.26 14.22
C THR A 283 4.46 -13.70 13.71
N SER A 284 5.03 -12.96 12.75
CA SER A 284 6.42 -13.05 12.31
C SER A 284 7.34 -12.08 13.04
N VAL A 285 8.64 -12.36 13.03
CA VAL A 285 9.68 -11.44 13.53
C VAL A 285 9.65 -10.10 12.78
N ASN A 286 9.42 -10.15 11.47
CA ASN A 286 9.34 -8.97 10.62
C ASN A 286 8.29 -9.15 9.54
N GLN A 287 8.04 -8.08 8.78
CA GLN A 287 7.11 -8.05 7.68
C GLN A 287 7.81 -7.56 6.41
N ARG A 288 7.31 -7.97 5.24
CA ARG A 288 7.87 -7.57 3.94
C ARG A 288 8.07 -6.05 3.82
N GLY A 289 7.13 -5.24 4.31
CA GLY A 289 7.25 -3.78 4.29
C GLY A 289 8.44 -3.23 5.07
N LYS A 290 8.90 -3.93 6.12
CA LYS A 290 10.10 -3.54 6.87
C LYS A 290 11.37 -3.88 6.08
N ILE A 291 11.38 -5.01 5.37
CA ILE A 291 12.47 -5.40 4.46
C ILE A 291 12.56 -4.42 3.29
N GLU A 292 11.42 -4.04 2.69
CA GLU A 292 11.33 -2.99 1.66
C GLU A 292 11.89 -1.64 2.17
N ARG A 293 11.68 -1.32 3.45
CA ARG A 293 12.26 -0.13 4.08
C ARG A 293 13.77 -0.26 4.27
N TYR A 294 14.27 -1.39 4.75
CA TYR A 294 15.72 -1.62 4.85
C TYR A 294 16.42 -1.49 3.49
N ALA A 295 15.78 -1.94 2.40
CA ALA A 295 16.32 -1.80 1.06
C ALA A 295 16.45 -0.33 0.64
N ARG A 296 15.40 0.46 0.88
CA ARG A 296 15.42 1.91 0.61
C ARG A 296 16.47 2.66 1.46
N GLU A 297 16.67 2.23 2.70
CA GLU A 297 17.67 2.81 3.60
C GLU A 297 19.10 2.25 3.37
N GLY A 298 19.30 1.33 2.42
CA GLY A 298 20.59 0.67 2.19
C GLY A 298 21.10 -0.16 3.38
N LYS A 299 20.19 -0.67 4.24
CA LYS A 299 20.51 -1.44 5.44
C LYS A 299 20.28 -2.93 5.25
N ASP A 300 21.05 -3.73 5.99
CA ASP A 300 20.86 -5.17 6.07
C ASP A 300 19.61 -5.54 6.89
N THR A 301 19.00 -6.65 6.51
CA THR A 301 17.89 -7.26 7.24
C THR A 301 18.44 -7.94 8.49
N PRO A 302 17.83 -7.73 9.68
CA PRO A 302 18.29 -8.37 10.90
C PRO A 302 18.34 -9.89 10.77
N ARG A 303 19.43 -10.47 11.30
CA ARG A 303 19.62 -11.92 11.37
C ARG A 303 18.43 -12.59 12.08
N GLY A 304 18.01 -13.73 11.56
CA GLY A 304 16.88 -14.52 12.08
C GLY A 304 15.50 -14.03 11.63
N ALA A 305 15.39 -12.97 10.82
CA ALA A 305 14.11 -12.50 10.27
C ALA A 305 13.66 -13.26 9.00
N VAL A 306 14.63 -13.77 8.23
CA VAL A 306 14.41 -14.45 6.95
C VAL A 306 15.33 -15.66 6.86
N ILE A 307 14.81 -16.75 6.32
CA ILE A 307 15.58 -17.94 5.93
C ILE A 307 15.45 -18.19 4.42
N ASP A 308 16.47 -18.79 3.82
CA ASP A 308 16.41 -19.28 2.44
C ASP A 308 15.86 -20.71 2.35
N SER A 309 15.90 -21.28 1.14
CA SER A 309 15.40 -22.63 0.85
C SER A 309 16.18 -23.75 1.57
N ASP A 310 17.38 -23.46 2.07
CA ASP A 310 18.21 -24.39 2.84
C ASP A 310 18.01 -24.20 4.35
N GLY A 311 17.15 -23.26 4.76
CA GLY A 311 16.90 -22.93 6.17
C GLY A 311 17.99 -22.04 6.79
N ILE A 312 18.86 -21.46 5.97
CA ILE A 312 19.95 -20.60 6.43
C ILE A 312 19.44 -19.17 6.57
N GLU A 313 19.76 -18.54 7.69
CA GLU A 313 19.38 -17.14 7.95
C GLU A 313 20.06 -16.18 6.96
N ARG A 314 19.28 -15.28 6.38
CA ARG A 314 19.74 -14.28 5.41
C ARG A 314 19.66 -12.86 6.00
N THR A 315 20.61 -12.02 5.61
CA THR A 315 20.65 -10.60 6.00
C THR A 315 20.74 -9.64 4.81
N ASP A 316 21.01 -10.14 3.61
CA ASP A 316 21.15 -9.34 2.39
C ASP A 316 19.80 -8.88 1.86
N THR A 317 19.44 -7.63 2.15
CA THR A 317 18.08 -7.14 1.91
C THR A 317 17.65 -7.19 0.44
N GLU A 318 18.52 -6.84 -0.50
CA GLU A 318 18.18 -6.86 -1.94
C GLU A 318 17.95 -8.26 -2.49
N GLY A 319 18.81 -9.22 -2.10
CA GLY A 319 18.67 -10.61 -2.51
C GLY A 319 17.42 -11.24 -1.91
N ILE A 320 17.16 -10.97 -0.63
CA ILE A 320 15.92 -11.36 0.04
C ILE A 320 14.69 -10.88 -0.72
N LEU A 321 14.60 -9.60 -1.12
CA LEU A 321 13.41 -9.09 -1.82
C LEU A 321 13.19 -9.75 -3.19
N LYS A 322 14.26 -10.06 -3.92
CA LYS A 322 14.18 -10.80 -5.19
C LYS A 322 13.72 -12.23 -4.96
N ASP A 323 14.30 -12.91 -3.98
CA ASP A 323 13.99 -14.31 -3.64
C ASP A 323 12.59 -14.46 -3.05
N MET A 324 12.07 -13.45 -2.35
CA MET A 324 10.69 -13.41 -1.84
C MET A 324 9.67 -13.44 -2.98
N VAL A 325 9.96 -12.78 -4.11
CA VAL A 325 9.08 -12.80 -5.30
C VAL A 325 9.13 -14.17 -5.98
N MET A 326 10.29 -14.84 -5.94
CA MET A 326 10.49 -16.18 -6.51
C MET A 326 10.04 -17.32 -5.57
N GLY A 327 9.64 -17.01 -4.33
CA GLY A 327 9.25 -18.01 -3.33
C GLY A 327 10.42 -18.86 -2.81
N LYS A 328 11.65 -18.34 -2.89
CA LYS A 328 12.87 -19.05 -2.47
C LYS A 328 13.35 -18.72 -1.05
N CYS A 329 12.66 -17.82 -0.38
CA CYS A 329 12.91 -17.48 1.01
C CYS A 329 11.60 -17.26 1.75
N ALA A 330 11.67 -17.36 3.07
CA ALA A 330 10.53 -17.24 3.96
C ALA A 330 10.88 -16.39 5.17
N LEU A 331 9.89 -15.65 5.67
CA LEU A 331 9.94 -14.99 6.97
C LEU A 331 9.93 -16.05 8.08
N THR A 332 10.48 -15.68 9.23
CA THR A 332 10.43 -16.52 10.42
C THR A 332 9.28 -16.11 11.35
N PRO A 333 8.69 -17.06 12.10
CA PRO A 333 7.71 -16.77 13.13
C PRO A 333 8.39 -16.03 14.29
N LEU A 334 7.61 -15.32 15.12
CA LEU A 334 8.12 -14.69 16.33
C LEU A 334 8.84 -15.75 17.19
N GLY A 335 10.13 -15.53 17.44
CA GLY A 335 11.02 -16.53 18.02
C GLY A 335 11.95 -17.22 17.01
N GLY A 336 12.03 -16.76 15.76
CA GLY A 336 12.99 -17.25 14.78
C GLY A 336 12.61 -18.59 14.12
N ALA A 337 13.52 -19.17 13.32
CA ALA A 337 13.24 -20.35 12.51
C ALA A 337 13.28 -21.69 13.28
N GLY A 338 13.86 -21.70 14.48
CA GLY A 338 14.13 -22.93 15.23
C GLY A 338 13.76 -22.83 16.71
N ASP A 339 14.01 -23.91 17.43
CA ASP A 339 13.69 -24.04 18.86
C ASP A 339 14.54 -23.13 19.77
N ALA A 340 15.78 -22.82 19.38
CA ALA A 340 16.70 -22.04 20.20
C ALA A 340 16.16 -20.65 20.60
N MET A 341 15.38 -20.03 19.73
CA MET A 341 14.71 -18.74 19.97
C MET A 341 13.20 -18.89 20.17
N ALA A 342 12.72 -20.14 20.27
CA ALA A 342 11.33 -20.55 20.48
C ALA A 342 10.35 -20.15 19.36
N GLY A 343 10.74 -20.32 18.09
CA GLY A 343 9.91 -20.01 16.90
C GLY A 343 8.53 -20.65 16.90
N TYR A 344 8.42 -21.85 17.48
CA TYR A 344 7.16 -22.58 17.63
C TYR A 344 6.10 -21.79 18.41
N LYS A 345 6.50 -20.84 19.27
CA LYS A 345 5.54 -20.00 19.99
C LYS A 345 4.84 -19.02 19.04
N GLY A 346 5.60 -18.32 18.20
CA GLY A 346 5.04 -17.42 17.18
C GLY A 346 4.21 -18.17 16.15
N GLU A 347 4.69 -19.33 15.71
CA GLU A 347 3.97 -20.23 14.82
C GLU A 347 2.62 -20.65 15.43
N ASN A 348 2.62 -21.13 16.67
CA ASN A 348 1.40 -21.56 17.35
C ASN A 348 0.38 -20.42 17.51
N ILE A 349 0.82 -19.19 17.76
CA ILE A 349 -0.07 -18.02 17.80
C ILE A 349 -0.70 -17.77 16.41
N SER A 350 0.09 -17.92 15.34
CA SER A 350 -0.38 -17.81 13.96
C SER A 350 -1.40 -18.91 13.62
N LEU A 351 -1.12 -20.16 14.02
CA LEU A 351 -1.97 -21.33 13.78
C LEU A 351 -3.27 -21.32 14.59
N ILE A 352 -3.22 -21.03 15.90
CA ILE A 352 -4.42 -20.95 16.76
C ILE A 352 -5.43 -19.96 16.17
N ARG A 353 -4.95 -18.85 15.61
CA ARG A 353 -5.79 -17.90 14.90
C ARG A 353 -6.42 -18.53 13.66
N ILE A 354 -5.63 -19.16 12.80
CA ILE A 354 -6.14 -19.83 11.60
C ILE A 354 -7.19 -20.90 11.94
N GLU A 355 -6.88 -21.80 12.89
CA GLU A 355 -7.73 -22.94 13.24
C GLU A 355 -9.01 -22.53 13.95
N LEU A 356 -8.95 -21.58 14.89
CA LEU A 356 -10.15 -21.06 15.58
C LEU A 356 -11.12 -20.40 14.59
N PHE A 357 -10.61 -19.81 13.49
CA PHE A 357 -11.45 -19.16 12.48
C PHE A 357 -11.91 -20.09 11.37
N ILE A 358 -11.12 -21.09 10.98
CA ILE A 358 -11.57 -22.18 10.10
C ILE A 358 -12.69 -22.98 10.75
N ALA A 359 -12.57 -23.26 12.06
CA ALA A 359 -13.59 -23.97 12.84
C ALA A 359 -14.91 -23.17 12.98
N ILE A 360 -14.91 -21.87 12.71
CA ILE A 360 -16.13 -21.03 12.68
C ILE A 360 -16.63 -20.80 11.25
N SER A 361 -15.72 -20.77 10.26
CA SER A 361 -16.03 -20.66 8.83
C SER A 361 -16.36 -22.00 8.15
N LEU A 362 -16.37 -23.12 8.90
CA LEU A 362 -16.43 -24.53 8.48
C LEU A 362 -16.95 -24.75 7.06
N GLY A 363 -15.98 -24.90 6.15
CA GLY A 363 -16.20 -25.23 4.74
C GLY A 363 -15.00 -24.93 3.83
N ARG A 364 -13.96 -24.23 4.31
CA ARG A 364 -12.77 -23.89 3.51
C ARG A 364 -11.47 -24.31 4.21
N GLY A 365 -10.53 -24.84 3.44
CA GLY A 365 -9.25 -25.33 3.94
C GLY A 365 -8.26 -24.24 4.33
N LEU A 366 -7.14 -24.67 4.93
CA LEU A 366 -6.04 -23.87 5.50
C LEU A 366 -5.45 -22.79 4.57
N ASN A 367 -5.58 -22.98 3.26
CA ASN A 367 -5.04 -22.07 2.23
C ASN A 367 -5.98 -20.90 1.87
N CYS A 368 -7.05 -20.62 2.64
CA CYS A 368 -7.97 -19.53 2.30
C CYS A 368 -7.38 -18.16 2.65
N VAL A 369 -6.58 -17.56 1.75
CA VAL A 369 -5.83 -16.29 1.91
C VAL A 369 -6.70 -15.02 2.12
N ARG A 370 -8.01 -15.15 2.37
CA ARG A 370 -8.97 -14.04 2.31
C ARG A 370 -9.95 -14.04 3.48
N THR A 371 -9.50 -14.42 4.67
CA THR A 371 -10.33 -14.50 5.88
C THR A 371 -9.83 -13.53 6.93
N LYS A 372 -10.75 -12.75 7.50
CA LYS A 372 -10.51 -11.87 8.63
C LYS A 372 -11.41 -12.27 9.78
N CYS A 373 -10.95 -12.01 10.99
CA CYS A 373 -11.77 -12.17 12.17
C CYS A 373 -11.66 -10.95 13.06
N ILE A 374 -12.82 -10.50 13.52
CA ILE A 374 -12.99 -9.36 14.41
C ILE A 374 -13.81 -9.86 15.61
N SER A 375 -13.21 -9.82 16.80
CA SER A 375 -13.85 -10.17 18.06
C SER A 375 -13.89 -8.96 18.98
N VAL A 376 -14.99 -8.77 19.69
CA VAL A 376 -15.16 -7.74 20.70
C VAL A 376 -15.77 -8.35 21.93
N HIS A 377 -15.15 -8.10 23.08
CA HIS A 377 -15.64 -8.52 24.38
C HIS A 377 -15.98 -7.27 25.19
N HIS A 378 -17.22 -7.18 25.67
CA HIS A 378 -17.67 -6.10 26.52
C HIS A 378 -17.96 -6.63 27.93
N PHE A 379 -17.00 -6.45 28.82
CA PHE A 379 -17.18 -6.78 30.22
C PHE A 379 -17.86 -5.61 30.92
N LYS A 380 -19.13 -5.76 31.30
CA LYS A 380 -19.85 -4.78 32.12
C LYS A 380 -19.28 -4.79 33.53
N SER A 381 -18.25 -3.97 33.75
CA SER A 381 -17.84 -3.45 35.06
C SER A 381 -17.00 -2.19 34.83
N ASP A 382 -17.61 -1.13 34.28
CA ASP A 382 -16.90 0.13 34.01
C ASP A 382 -16.21 0.65 35.28
N ASP A 383 -16.83 0.55 36.46
CA ASP A 383 -16.22 1.04 37.70
C ASP A 383 -15.12 0.12 38.28
N GLU A 384 -15.21 -1.19 38.08
CA GLU A 384 -14.28 -2.15 38.69
C GLU A 384 -13.03 -2.41 37.83
N MET A 385 -13.14 -2.40 36.50
CA MET A 385 -11.96 -2.56 35.63
C MET A 385 -11.12 -1.28 35.59
N ARG A 386 -11.76 -0.10 35.62
CA ARG A 386 -11.09 1.20 35.69
C ARG A 386 -10.40 1.40 37.04
N SER A 387 -11.09 1.09 38.14
CA SER A 387 -10.49 1.23 39.50
C SER A 387 -9.41 0.19 39.84
N LYS A 388 -9.49 -1.05 39.33
CA LYS A 388 -8.47 -2.10 39.59
C LYS A 388 -7.12 -1.85 38.88
N LYS A 389 -7.07 -0.98 37.87
CA LYS A 389 -5.81 -0.62 37.18
C LYS A 389 -4.93 0.37 37.94
N LYS A 390 -5.44 1.05 38.97
CA LYS A 390 -4.63 1.95 39.83
C LYS A 390 -3.61 1.24 40.74
N LYS A 391 -3.53 -0.10 40.73
CA LYS A 391 -2.66 -0.85 41.66
C LYS A 391 -1.94 -2.08 41.11
N SER A 392 -1.90 -2.32 39.80
CA SER A 392 -1.21 -3.51 39.25
C SER A 392 -0.12 -3.15 38.25
N SER A 393 1.12 -3.49 38.60
CA SER A 393 2.26 -3.79 37.70
C SER A 393 2.74 -2.77 36.66
N TRP A 394 2.04 -1.65 36.42
CA TRP A 394 2.35 -0.70 35.36
C TRP A 394 3.47 0.31 35.71
N ASP A 395 3.91 0.36 36.97
CA ASP A 395 5.10 1.12 37.37
C ASP A 395 6.43 0.46 36.93
N ILE A 396 6.39 -0.70 36.26
CA ILE A 396 7.59 -1.44 35.80
C ILE A 396 7.99 -1.04 34.36
N VAL A 397 7.09 -0.41 33.59
CA VAL A 397 7.32 -0.09 32.16
C VAL A 397 7.45 1.42 31.91
N LYS A 398 7.32 2.25 32.94
CA LYS A 398 7.82 3.65 32.92
C LYS A 398 9.21 3.67 33.53
#